data_AF-A0A521KRN6-F1
#
_entry.id   AF-A0A521KRN6-F1
#
_cell.length_a   1.000
_cell.length_b   1.000
_cell.length_c   1.000
_cell.angle_alpha   90.00
_cell.angle_beta   90.00
_cell.angle_gamma   90.00
#
_symmetry.space_group_name_H-M   'P 1'
#
loop_
_entity.id
_entity.type
_entity.pdbx_description
1 polymer ?
#
loop_
_entity_poly.entity_id
_entity_poly.type
_entity_poly.pdbx_seq_one_letter_code
_entity_poly.pdbx_strand_id
1 'polypeptide(L)'
;MPYPKGQKWTEEQKAKLRGRPAWNAGKTRAEDARIPTPWKGKTRDDQTRAKIRNSVQALKGDDVGYGAAHHRVRVALGTPSRCEHCGTTSAARYEWAYTGPGHDSGQKPYSVDPADYVRLCTTCHFKFDGKGTVRRGDE
;
A
#
# COMPACT_ATOMS: atom_id res chain seq x y z
N MET A 1 -13.55 20.76 17.67
CA MET A 1 -13.82 21.64 16.51
C MET A 1 -12.91 21.24 15.36
N PRO A 2 -13.44 20.65 14.27
CA PRO A 2 -12.64 20.28 13.10
C PRO A 2 -12.36 21.52 12.22
N TYR A 3 -11.11 21.71 11.78
CA TYR A 3 -10.72 22.84 10.94
C TYR A 3 -11.08 22.61 9.46
N PRO A 4 -11.58 23.63 8.74
CA PRO A 4 -11.91 23.53 7.32
C PRO A 4 -10.65 23.38 6.44
N LYS A 5 -10.69 22.46 5.47
CA LYS A 5 -9.58 22.22 4.53
C LYS A 5 -9.40 23.42 3.60
N GLY A 6 -8.17 23.94 3.49
CA GLY A 6 -7.77 24.92 2.46
C GLY A 6 -7.56 26.36 2.93
N GLN A 7 -7.77 26.66 4.22
CA GLN A 7 -7.57 28.02 4.73
C GLN A 7 -6.07 28.32 4.91
N LYS A 8 -5.59 29.41 4.28
CA LYS A 8 -4.22 29.90 4.48
C LYS A 8 -4.09 30.49 5.88
N TRP A 9 -3.01 30.16 6.58
CA TRP A 9 -2.72 30.67 7.91
C TRP A 9 -2.51 32.19 7.86
N THR A 10 -3.11 32.92 8.80
CA THR A 10 -2.88 34.36 8.95
C THR A 10 -1.46 34.61 9.46
N GLU A 11 -0.91 35.81 9.21
CA GLU A 11 0.42 36.17 9.72
C GLU A 11 0.52 36.07 11.25
N GLU A 12 -0.58 36.34 11.96
CA GLU A 12 -0.67 36.21 13.41
C GLU A 12 -0.62 34.74 13.88
N GLN A 13 -1.28 33.84 13.15
CA GLN A 13 -1.21 32.40 13.42
C GLN A 13 0.19 31.84 13.09
N LYS A 14 0.83 32.33 12.02
CA LYS A 14 2.22 31.99 11.71
C LYS A 14 3.18 32.51 12.78
N ALA A 15 2.97 33.71 13.31
CA ALA A 15 3.79 34.28 14.39
C ALA A 15 3.74 33.40 15.66
N LYS A 16 2.56 32.88 16.02
CA LYS A 16 2.40 31.93 17.15
C LYS A 16 3.16 30.60 16.95
N LEU A 17 3.48 30.21 15.71
CA LEU A 17 4.28 29.02 15.42
C LEU A 17 5.80 29.29 15.44
N ARG A 18 6.24 30.51 15.11
CA ARG A 18 7.68 30.86 14.95
C ARG A 18 8.49 30.80 16.25
N GLY A 19 7.84 30.74 17.41
CA GLY A 19 8.50 30.63 18.73
C GLY A 19 8.33 29.28 19.43
N ARG A 20 7.65 28.30 18.81
CA ARG A 20 7.48 26.98 19.44
C ARG A 20 8.76 26.16 19.20
N PRO A 21 9.40 25.62 20.24
CA PRO A 21 10.47 24.66 20.03
C PRO A 21 9.93 23.49 19.20
N ALA A 22 10.71 23.02 18.23
CA ALA A 22 10.35 21.82 17.49
C ALA A 22 10.12 20.67 18.50
N TRP A 23 9.21 19.74 18.21
CA TRP A 23 8.87 18.63 19.12
C TRP A 23 10.08 17.76 19.51
N ASN A 24 11.20 17.92 18.79
CA ASN A 24 12.49 17.27 18.95
C ASN A 24 13.63 18.22 19.35
N ALA A 25 13.37 19.52 19.58
CA ALA A 25 14.37 20.48 20.02
C ALA A 25 14.83 20.13 21.44
N GLY A 26 16.03 19.56 21.56
CA GLY A 26 16.64 19.09 22.81
C GLY A 26 16.93 17.59 22.85
N LYS A 27 16.45 16.79 21.89
CA LYS A 27 16.85 15.37 21.79
C LYS A 27 18.15 15.27 21.02
N THR A 28 19.28 15.37 21.71
CA THR A 28 20.56 15.03 21.10
C THR A 28 20.64 13.50 20.92
N ARG A 29 21.16 13.04 19.77
CA ARG A 29 21.36 11.60 19.46
C ARG A 29 22.17 10.87 20.53
N ALA A 30 22.96 11.60 21.32
CA ALA A 30 23.78 11.08 22.41
C ALA A 30 22.98 10.75 23.69
N GLU A 31 21.89 11.48 23.98
CA GLU A 31 21.02 11.18 25.13
C GLU A 31 20.05 10.03 24.84
N ASP A 32 19.56 9.92 23.59
CA ASP A 32 18.75 8.78 23.13
C ASP A 32 19.50 7.44 23.19
N ALA A 33 20.84 7.46 23.14
CA ALA A 33 21.67 6.25 23.24
C ALA A 33 21.64 5.60 24.64
N ARG A 34 21.25 6.33 25.70
CA ARG A 34 21.07 5.78 27.06
C ARG A 34 19.68 5.19 27.29
N ILE A 35 18.72 5.43 26.40
CA ILE A 35 17.44 4.73 26.44
C ILE A 35 17.72 3.34 25.88
N PRO A 36 17.67 2.26 26.67
CA PRO A 36 17.82 0.91 26.14
C PRO A 36 16.72 0.72 25.09
N THR A 37 17.10 0.79 23.80
CA THR A 37 16.18 0.46 22.73
C THR A 37 15.73 -0.98 22.98
N PRO A 38 14.44 -1.24 23.22
CA PRO A 38 13.96 -2.55 23.72
C PRO A 38 14.11 -3.68 22.69
N TRP A 39 14.79 -3.40 21.57
CA TRP A 39 14.92 -4.19 20.37
C TRP A 39 16.34 -4.71 20.15
N LYS A 40 17.36 -4.18 20.85
CA LYS A 40 18.74 -4.62 20.65
C LYS A 40 18.95 -5.98 21.31
N GLY A 41 19.04 -7.03 20.50
CA GLY A 41 19.32 -8.41 20.96
C GLY A 41 18.10 -9.27 21.30
N LYS A 42 16.86 -8.78 21.15
CA LYS A 42 15.68 -9.65 21.29
C LYS A 42 15.55 -10.55 20.08
N THR A 43 16.01 -11.80 20.21
CA THR A 43 15.58 -12.87 19.33
C THR A 43 14.09 -13.13 19.56
N ARG A 44 13.31 -13.25 18.48
CA ARG A 44 11.90 -13.65 18.58
C ARG A 44 11.81 -14.98 19.35
N ASP A 45 10.86 -15.08 20.26
CA ASP A 45 10.57 -16.31 20.99
C ASP A 45 10.04 -17.40 20.03
N ASP A 46 10.10 -18.65 20.48
CA ASP A 46 9.74 -19.79 19.64
C ASP A 46 8.26 -19.81 19.25
N GLN A 47 7.36 -19.28 20.08
CA GLN A 47 5.94 -19.18 19.72
C GLN A 47 5.75 -18.16 18.59
N THR A 48 6.42 -17.01 18.68
CA THR A 48 6.41 -16.01 17.60
C THR A 48 7.05 -16.57 16.32
N ARG A 49 8.15 -17.32 16.42
CA ARG A 49 8.78 -17.98 15.26
C ARG A 49 7.86 -19.02 14.63
N ALA A 50 7.17 -19.82 15.43
CA ALA A 50 6.21 -20.82 14.97
C ALA A 50 4.99 -20.17 14.29
N LYS A 51 4.47 -19.07 14.84
CA LYS A 51 3.40 -18.28 14.21
C LYS A 51 3.82 -17.76 12.85
N ILE A 52 5.01 -17.15 12.74
CA ILE A 52 5.54 -16.68 11.45
C ILE A 52 5.68 -17.86 10.46
N ARG A 53 6.22 -18.99 10.91
CA ARG A 53 6.42 -20.17 10.06
C ARG A 53 5.08 -20.73 9.53
N ASN A 54 4.05 -20.80 10.38
CA ASN A 54 2.70 -21.19 9.98
C ASN A 54 2.07 -20.18 9.01
N SER A 55 2.26 -18.87 9.22
CA SER A 55 1.81 -17.86 8.27
C SER A 55 2.51 -17.98 6.91
N VAL A 56 3.77 -18.39 6.88
CA VAL A 56 4.49 -18.71 5.63
C VAL A 56 3.97 -19.99 4.99
N GLN A 57 3.50 -20.97 5.77
CA GLN A 57 2.83 -22.16 5.22
C GLN A 57 1.46 -21.83 4.60
N ALA A 58 0.73 -20.84 5.12
CA ALA A 58 -0.46 -20.29 4.46
C ALA A 58 -0.14 -19.54 3.14
N LEU A 59 1.14 -19.28 2.87
CA LEU A 59 1.62 -18.87 1.54
C LEU A 59 1.99 -20.05 0.65
N LYS A 60 1.65 -21.31 1.00
CA LYS A 60 1.83 -22.50 0.16
C LYS A 60 0.45 -23.10 -0.12
N GLY A 61 0.13 -23.26 -1.40
CA GLY A 61 -1.20 -23.66 -1.88
C GLY A 61 -1.84 -22.59 -2.77
N ASP A 62 -3.04 -22.90 -3.25
CA ASP A 62 -3.82 -22.07 -4.18
C ASP A 62 -4.83 -21.16 -3.46
N ASP A 63 -5.15 -21.45 -2.20
CA ASP A 63 -5.98 -20.61 -1.35
C ASP A 63 -5.13 -19.52 -0.68
N VAL A 64 -4.87 -18.44 -1.41
CA VAL A 64 -4.05 -17.31 -0.94
C VAL A 64 -4.87 -16.03 -0.84
N GLY A 65 -4.58 -15.24 0.19
CA GLY A 65 -5.14 -13.89 0.29
C GLY A 65 -4.57 -12.92 -0.76
N TYR A 66 -5.26 -11.80 -0.96
CA TYR A 66 -4.93 -10.73 -1.92
C TYR A 66 -3.44 -10.38 -2.01
N GLY A 67 -2.84 -10.10 -0.85
CA GLY A 67 -1.45 -9.63 -0.78
C GLY A 67 -0.46 -10.71 -1.17
N ALA A 68 -0.74 -11.97 -0.84
CA ALA A 68 0.09 -13.11 -1.19
C ALA A 68 0.02 -13.41 -2.70
N ALA A 69 -1.17 -13.39 -3.28
CA ALA A 69 -1.37 -13.53 -4.72
C ALA A 69 -0.63 -12.43 -5.49
N HIS A 70 -0.82 -11.16 -5.12
CA HIS A 70 -0.12 -10.03 -5.74
C HIS A 70 1.39 -10.13 -5.62
N HIS A 71 1.89 -10.62 -4.48
CA HIS A 71 3.31 -10.84 -4.31
C HIS A 71 3.83 -11.92 -5.26
N ARG A 72 3.16 -13.07 -5.38
CA ARG A 72 3.56 -14.15 -6.30
C ARG A 72 3.55 -13.70 -7.75
N VAL A 73 2.49 -13.01 -8.19
CA VAL A 73 2.40 -12.48 -9.55
C VAL A 73 3.50 -11.47 -9.83
N ARG A 74 3.80 -10.58 -8.88
CA ARG A 74 4.91 -9.62 -9.01
C ARG A 74 6.27 -10.32 -9.07
N VAL A 75 6.46 -11.42 -8.33
CA VAL A 75 7.70 -12.22 -8.40
C VAL A 75 7.81 -12.93 -9.75
N ALA A 76 6.71 -13.44 -10.29
CA ALA A 76 6.70 -14.19 -11.55
C ALA A 76 6.82 -13.28 -12.79
N LEU A 77 6.05 -12.20 -12.85
CA LEU A 77 5.94 -11.31 -14.02
C LEU A 77 6.74 -10.01 -13.88
N GLY A 78 7.27 -9.70 -12.70
CA GLY A 78 7.98 -8.47 -12.42
C GLY A 78 7.07 -7.25 -12.22
N THR A 79 7.68 -6.07 -12.35
CA THR A 79 7.00 -4.78 -12.22
C THR A 79 6.39 -4.37 -13.56
N PRO A 80 5.07 -4.12 -13.64
CA PRO A 80 4.45 -3.70 -14.88
C PRO A 80 4.87 -2.27 -15.27
N SER A 81 5.06 -2.05 -16.57
CA SER A 81 5.54 -0.77 -17.14
C SER A 81 4.63 -0.21 -18.24
N ARG A 82 3.55 -0.92 -18.57
CA ARG A 82 2.59 -0.56 -19.63
C ARG A 82 1.20 -1.02 -19.24
N CYS A 83 0.19 -0.26 -19.65
CA CYS A 83 -1.22 -0.66 -19.54
C CYS A 83 -1.65 -1.42 -20.80
N GLU A 84 -2.28 -2.58 -20.65
CA GLU A 84 -2.83 -3.34 -21.77
C GLU A 84 -4.09 -2.67 -22.35
N HIS A 85 -4.93 -2.07 -21.52
CA HIS A 85 -6.19 -1.47 -21.97
C HIS A 85 -6.01 -0.18 -22.77
N CYS A 86 -5.20 0.76 -22.27
CA CYS A 86 -5.03 2.06 -22.92
C CYS A 86 -3.64 2.25 -23.55
N GLY A 87 -2.76 1.25 -23.47
CA GLY A 87 -1.43 1.30 -24.07
C GLY A 87 -0.43 2.23 -23.38
N THR A 88 -0.83 3.05 -22.40
CA THR A 88 0.04 4.07 -21.79
C THR A 88 1.27 3.47 -21.12
N THR A 89 2.41 4.14 -21.29
CA THR A 89 3.70 3.88 -20.63
C THR A 89 4.14 5.02 -19.70
N SER A 90 3.31 6.07 -19.57
CA SER A 90 3.58 7.28 -18.79
C SER A 90 2.74 7.42 -17.52
N ALA A 91 1.97 6.40 -17.15
CA ALA A 91 1.17 6.45 -15.92
C ALA A 91 2.08 6.45 -14.69
N ALA A 92 1.63 7.13 -13.63
CA ALA A 92 2.39 7.23 -12.39
C ALA A 92 2.64 5.86 -11.73
N ARG A 93 1.71 4.91 -11.90
CA ARG A 93 1.80 3.54 -11.38
C ARG A 93 1.05 2.56 -12.27
N TYR A 94 1.56 1.34 -12.30
CA TYR A 94 0.96 0.18 -12.94
C TYR A 94 0.74 -0.92 -11.91
N GLU A 95 -0.34 -1.67 -12.08
CA GLU A 95 -0.76 -2.71 -11.16
C GLU A 95 -1.21 -3.94 -11.97
N TRP A 96 -1.05 -5.12 -11.36
CA TRP A 96 -1.61 -6.36 -11.89
C TRP A 96 -3.05 -6.48 -11.42
N ALA A 97 -4.00 -6.43 -12.35
CA ALA A 97 -5.42 -6.60 -12.09
C ALA A 97 -5.79 -8.06 -12.33
N TYR A 98 -6.56 -8.66 -11.41
CA TYR A 98 -7.04 -10.02 -11.55
C TYR A 98 -8.22 -10.06 -12.52
N THR A 99 -8.15 -10.91 -13.54
CA THR A 99 -9.17 -11.07 -14.60
C THR A 99 -9.87 -12.42 -14.55
N GLY A 100 -9.51 -13.28 -13.60
CA GLY A 100 -10.08 -14.61 -13.47
C GLY A 100 -11.57 -14.62 -13.04
N PRO A 101 -12.15 -15.82 -12.91
CA PRO A 101 -13.56 -15.98 -12.56
C PRO A 101 -13.88 -15.39 -11.18
N GLY A 102 -15.06 -14.75 -11.07
CA GLY A 102 -15.56 -14.14 -9.85
C GLY A 102 -15.05 -12.72 -9.57
N HIS A 103 -14.17 -12.14 -10.41
CA HIS A 103 -13.69 -10.77 -10.23
C HIS A 103 -14.82 -9.72 -10.19
N ASP A 104 -15.94 -10.01 -10.87
CA ASP A 104 -17.16 -9.21 -10.99
C ASP A 104 -18.12 -9.36 -9.79
N SER A 105 -18.15 -10.54 -9.16
CA SER A 105 -19.05 -10.88 -8.04
C SER A 105 -18.69 -10.23 -6.70
N GLY A 106 -17.57 -9.50 -6.62
CA GLY A 106 -17.06 -8.92 -5.38
C GLY A 106 -16.50 -9.94 -4.37
N GLN A 107 -16.81 -11.23 -4.55
CA GLN A 107 -16.08 -12.33 -3.94
C GLN A 107 -14.77 -12.48 -4.72
N LYS A 108 -13.63 -12.17 -4.09
CA LYS A 108 -12.33 -12.22 -4.76
C LYS A 108 -11.60 -13.53 -4.38
N PRO A 109 -11.87 -14.69 -5.02
CA PRO A 109 -10.90 -15.78 -5.00
C PRO A 109 -9.71 -15.32 -5.84
N TYR A 110 -8.58 -15.09 -5.20
CA TYR A 110 -7.37 -14.70 -5.91
C TYR A 110 -6.69 -15.95 -6.44
N SER A 111 -6.47 -16.00 -7.75
CA SER A 111 -5.63 -17.05 -8.34
C SER A 111 -4.15 -16.76 -8.10
N VAL A 112 -3.34 -17.80 -8.12
CA VAL A 112 -1.88 -17.68 -8.11
C VAL A 112 -1.31 -17.76 -9.51
N ASP A 113 -2.13 -18.14 -10.50
CA ASP A 113 -1.74 -18.26 -11.89
C ASP A 113 -1.50 -16.87 -12.48
N PRO A 114 -0.28 -16.57 -12.94
CA PRO A 114 0.03 -15.32 -13.63
C PRO A 114 -0.83 -15.05 -14.88
N ALA A 115 -1.39 -16.08 -15.51
CA ALA A 115 -2.26 -15.96 -16.67
C ALA A 115 -3.60 -15.27 -16.35
N ASP A 116 -4.05 -15.33 -15.09
CA ASP A 116 -5.27 -14.68 -14.62
C ASP A 116 -5.07 -13.20 -14.26
N TYR A 117 -3.94 -12.61 -14.66
CA TYR A 117 -3.59 -11.23 -14.35
C TYR A 117 -3.26 -10.42 -15.60
N VAL A 118 -3.79 -9.20 -15.64
CA VAL A 118 -3.52 -8.22 -16.70
C VAL A 118 -2.86 -6.97 -16.12
N ARG A 119 -1.88 -6.41 -16.81
CA ARG A 119 -1.21 -5.16 -16.40
C ARG A 119 -2.05 -3.95 -16.78
N LEU A 120 -2.47 -3.16 -15.80
CA LEU A 120 -3.26 -1.94 -16.02
C LEU A 120 -2.60 -0.75 -15.33
N CYS A 121 -2.82 0.45 -15.89
CA CYS A 121 -2.61 1.67 -15.11
C CYS A 121 -3.70 1.78 -14.04
N THR A 122 -3.43 2.50 -12.96
CA THR A 122 -4.38 2.65 -11.85
C THR A 122 -5.77 3.14 -12.31
N THR A 123 -5.83 4.08 -13.26
CA THR A 123 -7.11 4.58 -13.79
C THR A 123 -7.91 3.49 -14.51
N CYS A 124 -7.26 2.68 -15.36
CA CYS A 124 -7.92 1.55 -16.03
C CYS A 124 -8.30 0.45 -15.04
N HIS A 125 -7.43 0.19 -14.05
CA HIS A 125 -7.69 -0.78 -13.00
C HIS A 125 -8.94 -0.42 -12.19
N PHE A 126 -9.11 0.84 -11.78
CA PHE A 126 -10.32 1.28 -11.09
C PHE A 126 -11.59 1.15 -11.91
N LYS A 127 -11.51 1.45 -13.22
CA LYS A 127 -12.65 1.26 -14.15
C LYS A 127 -12.99 -0.21 -14.30
N PHE A 128 -11.97 -1.07 -14.40
CA PHE A 128 -12.11 -2.52 -14.53
C PHE A 128 -12.77 -3.13 -13.29
N ASP A 129 -12.33 -2.74 -12.09
CA ASP A 129 -12.87 -3.21 -10.80
C ASP A 129 -14.31 -2.70 -10.50
N GLY A 130 -14.95 -1.96 -11.41
CA GLY A 130 -16.26 -1.34 -11.17
C GLY A 130 -16.26 -0.23 -10.11
N LYS A 131 -15.09 0.16 -9.60
CA LYS A 131 -14.89 1.22 -8.60
C LYS A 131 -14.70 2.60 -9.24
N GLY A 132 -14.97 2.72 -10.53
CA GLY A 132 -14.93 3.98 -11.24
C GLY A 132 -15.97 4.93 -10.65
N THR A 133 -15.52 5.89 -9.85
CA THR A 133 -16.33 7.06 -9.55
C THR A 133 -16.58 7.75 -10.89
N VAL A 134 -17.79 7.63 -11.42
CA VAL A 134 -18.25 8.45 -12.53
C VAL A 134 -18.02 9.89 -12.08
N ARG A 135 -17.04 10.59 -12.68
CA ARG A 135 -17.00 12.04 -12.55
C ARG A 135 -18.17 12.52 -13.38
N ARG A 136 -19.27 12.86 -12.73
CA ARG A 136 -20.38 13.60 -13.34
C ARG A 136 -19.78 14.89 -13.90
N GLY A 137 -19.70 15.04 -15.23
CA GLY A 137 -19.33 16.33 -15.83
C GLY A 137 -18.53 16.33 -17.14
N ASP A 138 -18.73 15.39 -18.05
CA ASP A 138 -18.27 15.54 -19.44
C ASP A 138 -19.45 15.20 -20.37
N GLU A 139 -20.34 16.17 -20.55
CA GLU A 139 -21.27 16.32 -21.68
C GLU A 139 -21.44 17.81 -21.97
#